data_AF-A0A316TG91-F1
#
_entry.id   AF-A0A316TG91-F1
#
_cell.length_a   1.000
_cell.length_b   1.000
_cell.length_c   1.000
_cell.angle_alpha   90.00
_cell.angle_beta   90.00
_cell.angle_gamma   90.00
#
_symmetry.space_group_name_H-M   'P 1'
#
loop_
_entity.id
_entity.type
_entity.pdbx_description
1 polymer ?
#
loop_
_entity_poly.entity_id
_entity_poly.type
_entity_poly.pdbx_seq_one_letter_code
_entity_poly.pdbx_strand_id
1 'polypeptide(L)'
;MKPILAAATVLAALTAVPLTSSPAAAGEPTCRGQSATHVGTLGEDLTTSPGADVVVTNGARRVETRDGDDVICVTRDAPHRVTVVPGAGDDLVDSTRYDGWGLRTYLGVLHETGSSGDDTYVGGDAPDRVLVFSGTAEDHKVVSGEGDEDVLKIGSPYAGTVAADLGPGTDDYFANGLHAGVDVEGGPGRDFLLTDCPGCTSAGFDLGTGAVTVDGAAAGTAAGFQSLSLFRRRLEELTVVGDAGFNSVTAVACTADVRGNGGGDVLVVHPAGSAVCATPSAAIRGGRGNDLLRGTPGDDLLVGGPGTDSAYGEAGVDVCEAERRRGCEG
;
A
#
# COMPACT_ATOMS: atom_id res chain seq x y z
N MET A 1 37.72 -102.58 17.64
CA MET A 1 36.37 -102.05 17.95
C MET A 1 36.44 -100.52 17.98
N LYS A 2 35.48 -99.90 17.28
CA LYS A 2 35.10 -98.47 17.17
C LYS A 2 36.02 -97.48 16.42
N PRO A 3 35.49 -96.76 15.39
CA PRO A 3 36.16 -95.66 14.70
C PRO A 3 35.86 -94.30 15.39
N ILE A 4 36.71 -93.30 15.17
CA ILE A 4 36.49 -91.91 15.59
C ILE A 4 36.29 -91.07 14.32
N LEU A 5 35.09 -90.51 14.16
CA LEU A 5 34.74 -89.56 13.09
C LEU A 5 35.30 -88.16 13.43
N ALA A 6 35.94 -87.52 12.46
CA ALA A 6 36.26 -86.10 12.49
C ALA A 6 35.09 -85.30 11.91
N ALA A 7 34.54 -84.36 12.68
CA ALA A 7 33.51 -83.42 12.25
C ALA A 7 34.17 -82.12 11.77
N ALA A 8 33.95 -81.75 10.51
CA ALA A 8 34.36 -80.47 9.94
C ALA A 8 33.21 -79.47 10.07
N THR A 9 33.36 -78.47 10.94
CA THR A 9 32.46 -77.33 11.07
C THR A 9 32.73 -76.31 9.96
N VAL A 10 31.75 -76.12 9.07
CA VAL A 10 31.72 -75.02 8.09
C VAL A 10 31.15 -73.77 8.79
N LEU A 11 31.96 -72.73 8.93
CA LEU A 11 31.56 -71.44 9.47
C LEU A 11 31.11 -70.53 8.32
N ALA A 12 29.79 -70.35 8.16
CA ALA A 12 29.24 -69.39 7.20
C ALA A 12 29.35 -67.97 7.76
N ALA A 13 30.18 -67.13 7.16
CA ALA A 13 30.26 -65.71 7.48
C ALA A 13 29.06 -64.98 6.86
N LEU A 14 28.11 -64.56 7.70
CA LEU A 14 27.05 -63.63 7.31
C LEU A 14 27.66 -62.24 7.14
N THR A 15 27.81 -61.77 5.90
CA THR A 15 28.15 -60.37 5.60
C THR A 15 26.91 -59.51 5.85
N ALA A 16 26.93 -58.68 6.90
CA ALA A 16 25.92 -57.67 7.12
C ALA A 16 26.04 -56.59 6.04
N VAL A 17 25.01 -56.49 5.18
CA VAL A 17 24.88 -55.40 4.21
C VAL A 17 24.39 -54.16 4.96
N PRO A 18 25.14 -53.04 4.99
CA PRO A 18 24.67 -51.82 5.60
C PRO A 18 23.50 -51.28 4.78
N LEU A 19 22.32 -51.16 5.39
CA LEU A 19 21.19 -50.42 4.84
C LEU A 19 21.57 -48.94 4.86
N THR A 20 21.97 -48.40 3.71
CA THR A 20 22.08 -46.95 3.53
C THR A 20 20.65 -46.39 3.54
N SER A 21 20.25 -45.75 4.63
CA SER A 21 19.05 -44.92 4.64
C SER A 21 19.30 -43.76 3.68
N SER A 22 18.60 -43.75 2.54
CA SER A 22 18.55 -42.56 1.69
C SER A 22 18.09 -41.37 2.55
N PRO A 23 18.71 -40.19 2.44
CA PRO A 23 18.13 -39.01 3.06
C PRO A 23 16.70 -38.89 2.55
N ALA A 24 15.74 -38.67 3.46
CA ALA A 24 14.36 -38.41 3.09
C ALA A 24 14.39 -37.30 2.03
N ALA A 25 13.84 -37.59 0.85
CA ALA A 25 13.64 -36.56 -0.16
C ALA A 25 12.86 -35.44 0.53
N ALA A 26 13.45 -34.24 0.61
CA ALA A 26 12.70 -33.07 1.03
C ALA A 26 11.45 -33.03 0.13
N GLY A 27 10.27 -32.94 0.74
CA GLY A 27 9.02 -32.91 -0.02
C GLY A 27 9.07 -31.80 -1.07
N GLU A 28 8.40 -32.02 -2.20
CA GLU A 28 8.30 -31.01 -3.25
C GLU A 28 7.83 -29.67 -2.64
N PRO A 29 8.45 -28.53 -3.01
CA PRO A 29 8.00 -27.23 -2.52
C PRO A 29 6.52 -27.04 -2.79
N THR A 30 5.82 -26.48 -1.80
CA THR A 30 4.37 -26.23 -1.89
C THR A 30 4.06 -24.78 -1.63
N CYS A 31 3.02 -24.25 -2.28
CA CYS A 31 2.42 -22.97 -1.96
C CYS A 31 0.96 -23.16 -1.50
N ARG A 32 0.61 -22.65 -0.31
CA ARG A 32 -0.70 -22.84 0.34
C ARG A 32 -1.23 -24.29 0.33
N GLY A 33 -0.30 -25.26 0.45
CA GLY A 33 -0.61 -26.70 0.45
C GLY A 33 -0.72 -27.35 -0.93
N GLN A 34 -0.57 -26.60 -2.02
CA GLN A 34 -0.54 -27.10 -3.39
C GLN A 34 0.91 -27.35 -3.84
N SER A 35 1.16 -28.43 -4.58
CA SER A 35 2.49 -28.72 -5.16
C SER A 35 2.87 -27.66 -6.18
N ALA A 36 4.10 -27.14 -6.10
CA ALA A 36 4.58 -26.15 -7.04
C ALA A 36 4.78 -26.74 -8.45
N THR A 37 4.24 -26.07 -9.47
CA THR A 37 4.57 -26.33 -10.88
C THR A 37 5.90 -25.68 -11.26
N HIS A 38 6.24 -24.56 -10.60
CA HIS A 38 7.48 -23.81 -10.81
C HIS A 38 8.15 -23.43 -9.49
N VAL A 39 9.46 -23.61 -9.42
CA VAL A 39 10.27 -23.24 -8.26
C VAL A 39 11.43 -22.38 -8.73
N GLY A 40 11.56 -21.18 -8.16
CA GLY A 40 12.62 -20.26 -8.50
C GLY A 40 13.99 -20.69 -7.97
N THR A 41 15.02 -20.03 -8.48
CA THR A 41 16.40 -20.17 -8.01
C THR A 41 16.87 -18.83 -7.47
N LEU A 42 17.53 -18.82 -6.31
CA LEU A 42 18.00 -17.60 -5.65
C LEU A 42 18.79 -16.71 -6.63
N GLY A 43 18.33 -15.48 -6.82
CA GLY A 43 19.01 -14.48 -7.65
C GLY A 43 18.76 -14.57 -9.15
N GLU A 44 18.15 -15.65 -9.62
CA GLU A 44 17.79 -15.83 -11.03
C GLU A 44 16.38 -15.29 -11.30
N ASP A 45 16.09 -15.03 -12.57
CA ASP A 45 14.74 -14.69 -13.01
C ASP A 45 13.93 -15.96 -13.30
N LEU A 46 12.63 -15.94 -13.03
CA LEU A 46 11.69 -17.03 -13.29
C LEU A 46 10.54 -16.50 -14.16
N THR A 47 10.30 -17.14 -15.28
CA THR A 47 9.09 -16.94 -16.10
C THR A 47 8.36 -18.26 -16.20
N THR A 48 7.06 -18.29 -15.87
CA THR A 48 6.27 -19.53 -15.86
C THR A 48 5.69 -19.88 -17.23
N SER A 49 4.94 -20.97 -17.34
CA SER A 49 4.20 -21.34 -18.55
C SER A 49 2.86 -20.59 -18.66
N PRO A 50 2.20 -20.56 -19.83
CA PRO A 50 0.77 -20.22 -19.91
C PRO A 50 -0.11 -21.20 -19.12
N GLY A 51 -1.23 -20.69 -18.61
CA GLY A 51 -2.19 -21.39 -17.77
C GLY A 51 -1.85 -21.31 -16.28
N ALA A 52 -2.81 -21.70 -15.43
CA ALA A 52 -2.69 -21.65 -13.98
C ALA A 52 -1.47 -22.41 -13.45
N ASP A 53 -0.61 -21.69 -12.73
CA ASP A 53 0.63 -22.16 -12.13
C ASP A 53 0.62 -22.03 -10.60
N VAL A 54 1.37 -22.92 -9.95
CA VAL A 54 1.67 -22.82 -8.52
C VAL A 54 3.15 -22.54 -8.38
N VAL A 55 3.49 -21.36 -7.89
CA VAL A 55 4.86 -20.83 -7.91
C VAL A 55 5.41 -20.72 -6.49
N VAL A 56 6.62 -21.21 -6.28
CA VAL A 56 7.42 -20.95 -5.08
C VAL A 56 8.66 -20.16 -5.50
N THR A 57 8.76 -18.89 -5.08
CA THR A 57 9.79 -17.99 -5.63
C THR A 57 11.21 -18.36 -5.21
N ASN A 58 11.41 -18.91 -4.01
CA ASN A 58 12.70 -19.38 -3.48
C ASN A 58 13.85 -18.37 -3.70
N GLY A 59 13.59 -17.09 -3.42
CA GLY A 59 14.54 -15.98 -3.56
C GLY A 59 14.89 -15.60 -5.00
N ALA A 60 14.12 -16.03 -6.00
CA ALA A 60 14.24 -15.53 -7.36
C ALA A 60 14.19 -14.00 -7.38
N ARG A 61 15.00 -13.38 -8.24
CA ARG A 61 15.12 -11.93 -8.31
C ARG A 61 13.89 -11.28 -8.94
N ARG A 62 13.39 -11.89 -10.00
CA ARG A 62 12.19 -11.46 -10.73
C ARG A 62 11.36 -12.67 -11.10
N VAL A 63 10.09 -12.66 -10.74
CA VAL A 63 9.11 -13.69 -11.05
C VAL A 63 8.02 -13.07 -11.90
N GLU A 64 7.87 -13.58 -13.11
CA GLU A 64 6.82 -13.18 -14.05
C GLU A 64 5.97 -14.40 -14.38
N THR A 65 4.67 -14.36 -14.08
CA THR A 65 3.76 -15.39 -14.57
C THR A 65 3.12 -14.95 -15.89
N ARG A 66 2.44 -15.87 -16.57
CA ARG A 66 1.78 -15.60 -17.86
C ARG A 66 0.26 -15.53 -17.64
N ASP A 67 -0.53 -15.89 -18.64
CA ASP A 67 -1.98 -15.99 -18.49
C ASP A 67 -2.36 -17.17 -17.58
N GLY A 68 -3.48 -17.05 -16.87
CA GLY A 68 -4.00 -18.06 -15.96
C GLY A 68 -4.11 -17.55 -14.53
N ASP A 69 -4.89 -18.24 -13.71
CA ASP A 69 -5.07 -17.89 -12.30
C ASP A 69 -3.96 -18.56 -11.49
N ASP A 70 -2.94 -17.78 -11.12
CA ASP A 70 -1.72 -18.28 -10.50
C ASP A 70 -1.75 -18.18 -8.97
N VAL A 71 -1.06 -19.10 -8.31
CA VAL A 71 -0.85 -19.07 -6.85
C VAL A 71 0.65 -18.97 -6.57
N ILE A 72 1.09 -17.79 -6.14
CA ILE A 72 2.50 -17.41 -6.03
C ILE A 72 2.89 -17.19 -4.58
N CYS A 73 3.68 -18.10 -3.99
CA CYS A 73 4.24 -17.93 -2.66
C CYS A 73 5.64 -17.33 -2.72
N VAL A 74 5.77 -16.11 -2.20
CA VAL A 74 7.06 -15.47 -2.03
C VAL A 74 7.77 -16.09 -0.83
N THR A 75 8.93 -16.68 -1.09
CA THR A 75 9.68 -17.44 -0.09
C THR A 75 11.16 -17.14 -0.17
N ARG A 76 11.83 -17.26 0.99
CA ARG A 76 13.28 -17.09 1.18
C ARG A 76 13.75 -15.64 0.98
N ASP A 77 14.24 -15.04 2.05
CA ASP A 77 14.97 -13.77 1.99
C ASP A 77 16.18 -13.83 1.03
N ALA A 78 16.49 -12.68 0.46
CA ALA A 78 17.53 -12.51 -0.54
C ALA A 78 18.29 -11.19 -0.35
N PRO A 79 19.59 -11.14 -0.71
CA PRO A 79 20.38 -9.90 -0.64
C PRO A 79 19.97 -8.85 -1.69
N HIS A 80 18.92 -9.12 -2.48
CA HIS A 80 18.37 -8.27 -3.53
C HIS A 80 16.85 -8.17 -3.36
N ARG A 81 16.27 -7.11 -3.94
CA ARG A 81 14.82 -6.98 -4.02
C ARG A 81 14.22 -8.10 -4.88
N VAL A 82 13.26 -8.82 -4.33
CA VAL A 82 12.41 -9.77 -5.06
C VAL A 82 11.29 -8.98 -5.74
N THR A 83 11.12 -9.16 -7.04
CA THR A 83 10.03 -8.54 -7.80
C THR A 83 9.07 -9.61 -8.31
N VAL A 84 7.78 -9.47 -8.02
CA VAL A 84 6.71 -10.35 -8.53
C VAL A 84 5.83 -9.55 -9.47
N VAL A 85 5.54 -10.13 -10.64
CA VAL A 85 4.61 -9.59 -11.63
C VAL A 85 3.70 -10.77 -12.03
N PRO A 86 2.55 -10.92 -11.36
CA PRO A 86 1.50 -11.81 -11.85
C PRO A 86 1.06 -11.33 -13.24
N GLY A 87 0.68 -12.28 -14.08
CA GLY A 87 0.34 -12.04 -15.47
C GLY A 87 -1.10 -11.58 -15.61
N ALA A 88 -1.88 -12.30 -16.42
CA ALA A 88 -3.28 -11.99 -16.65
C ALA A 88 -4.15 -13.14 -16.14
N GLY A 89 -5.14 -12.86 -15.30
CA GLY A 89 -5.93 -13.88 -14.63
C GLY A 89 -6.18 -13.47 -13.20
N ASP A 90 -6.93 -14.26 -12.46
CA ASP A 90 -7.23 -13.94 -11.06
C ASP A 90 -6.09 -14.50 -10.19
N ASP A 91 -5.05 -13.68 -9.99
CA ASP A 91 -3.82 -14.14 -9.36
C ASP A 91 -3.81 -13.95 -7.84
N LEU A 92 -3.13 -14.85 -7.14
CA LEU A 92 -2.88 -14.76 -5.72
C LEU A 92 -1.37 -14.69 -5.44
N VAL A 93 -0.92 -13.60 -4.84
CA VAL A 93 0.44 -13.45 -4.30
C VAL A 93 0.38 -13.53 -2.78
N ASP A 94 1.11 -14.49 -2.21
CA ASP A 94 1.20 -14.74 -0.77
C ASP A 94 2.66 -14.56 -0.32
N SER A 95 2.94 -13.47 0.39
CA SER A 95 4.24 -13.16 1.00
C SER A 95 4.26 -13.32 2.50
N THR A 96 3.25 -13.96 3.10
CA THR A 96 3.14 -14.17 4.57
C THR A 96 4.34 -14.86 5.20
N ARG A 97 5.16 -15.59 4.42
CA ARG A 97 6.37 -16.29 4.86
C ARG A 97 7.67 -15.62 4.41
N TYR A 98 7.58 -14.48 3.76
CA TYR A 98 8.72 -13.71 3.33
C TYR A 98 9.14 -12.77 4.47
N ASP A 99 10.40 -12.83 4.85
CA ASP A 99 10.99 -12.06 5.96
C ASP A 99 12.08 -11.08 5.45
N GLY A 100 12.05 -10.76 4.16
CA GLY A 100 13.04 -9.89 3.52
C GLY A 100 12.59 -8.43 3.41
N TRP A 101 13.53 -7.50 3.37
CA TRP A 101 13.30 -6.04 3.45
C TRP A 101 12.91 -5.35 2.13
N GLY A 102 12.60 -6.12 1.08
CA GLY A 102 12.63 -5.59 -0.28
C GLY A 102 11.71 -6.27 -1.27
N LEU A 103 10.52 -6.72 -0.86
CA LEU A 103 9.53 -7.22 -1.81
C LEU A 103 8.96 -6.07 -2.64
N ARG A 104 8.67 -6.34 -3.91
CA ARG A 104 7.84 -5.49 -4.74
C ARG A 104 6.94 -6.32 -5.64
N THR A 105 5.65 -6.04 -5.58
CA THR A 105 4.65 -6.71 -6.39
C THR A 105 3.96 -5.71 -7.30
N TYR A 106 3.81 -6.08 -8.57
CA TYR A 106 3.07 -5.30 -9.57
C TYR A 106 1.79 -6.06 -9.90
N LEU A 107 0.64 -5.58 -9.43
CA LEU A 107 -0.67 -6.11 -9.80
C LEU A 107 -1.10 -5.44 -11.12
N GLY A 108 -1.07 -6.22 -12.19
CA GLY A 108 -1.10 -5.73 -13.56
C GLY A 108 0.22 -5.15 -14.05
N VAL A 109 0.34 -5.03 -15.37
CA VAL A 109 1.54 -4.58 -16.07
C VAL A 109 1.43 -3.10 -16.45
N LEU A 110 2.47 -2.34 -16.14
CA LEU A 110 2.60 -0.94 -16.54
C LEU A 110 2.39 -0.75 -18.06
N HIS A 111 1.48 0.14 -18.42
CA HIS A 111 1.15 0.52 -19.80
C HIS A 111 0.45 -0.55 -20.64
N GLU A 112 0.03 -1.66 -20.05
CA GLU A 112 -0.86 -2.60 -20.72
C GLU A 112 -2.31 -2.13 -20.63
N THR A 113 -3.06 -2.39 -21.71
CA THR A 113 -4.48 -2.06 -21.81
C THR A 113 -5.28 -3.35 -21.80
N GLY A 114 -6.34 -3.41 -21.01
CA GLY A 114 -7.16 -4.61 -20.85
C GLY A 114 -7.27 -4.99 -19.38
N SER A 115 -8.02 -6.06 -19.13
CA SER A 115 -8.18 -6.60 -17.79
C SER A 115 -6.88 -7.29 -17.38
N SER A 116 -6.46 -7.08 -16.14
CA SER A 116 -5.40 -7.88 -15.51
C SER A 116 -5.97 -9.01 -14.65
N GLY A 117 -7.29 -9.08 -14.48
CA GLY A 117 -7.99 -10.02 -13.61
C GLY A 117 -8.26 -9.46 -12.21
N ASP A 118 -8.84 -10.27 -11.34
CA ASP A 118 -9.07 -9.95 -9.93
C ASP A 118 -7.93 -10.50 -9.08
N ASP A 119 -6.92 -9.66 -8.79
CA ASP A 119 -5.74 -10.12 -8.05
C ASP A 119 -5.89 -9.90 -6.54
N THR A 120 -5.35 -10.84 -5.78
CA THR A 120 -5.19 -10.76 -4.33
C THR A 120 -3.73 -10.76 -3.93
N TYR A 121 -3.33 -9.79 -3.12
CA TYR A 121 -2.06 -9.75 -2.42
C TYR A 121 -2.27 -10.00 -0.92
N VAL A 122 -1.49 -10.90 -0.34
CA VAL A 122 -1.48 -11.19 1.10
C VAL A 122 -0.06 -11.06 1.63
N GLY A 123 0.18 -9.97 2.35
CA GLY A 123 1.42 -9.65 3.03
C GLY A 123 1.63 -10.37 4.35
N GLY A 124 2.75 -10.10 4.99
CA GLY A 124 3.11 -10.60 6.31
C GLY A 124 3.96 -9.56 7.03
N ASP A 125 4.66 -9.95 8.10
CA ASP A 125 5.39 -9.01 8.97
C ASP A 125 6.53 -8.19 8.31
N ALA A 126 6.82 -8.40 7.03
CA ALA A 126 7.91 -7.73 6.34
C ALA A 126 7.41 -6.57 5.48
N PRO A 127 8.15 -5.44 5.39
CA PRO A 127 7.77 -4.30 4.56
C PRO A 127 7.50 -4.66 3.10
N ASP A 128 6.28 -4.40 2.67
CA ASP A 128 5.78 -4.75 1.35
C ASP A 128 5.57 -3.51 0.47
N ARG A 129 5.75 -3.69 -0.84
CA ARG A 129 5.51 -2.64 -1.83
C ARG A 129 4.63 -3.17 -2.95
N VAL A 130 3.35 -2.84 -2.90
CA VAL A 130 2.35 -3.29 -3.87
C VAL A 130 1.99 -2.14 -4.79
N LEU A 131 2.11 -2.34 -6.09
CA LEU A 131 1.79 -1.35 -7.11
C LEU A 131 0.71 -1.89 -8.04
N VAL A 132 -0.43 -1.20 -8.09
CA VAL A 132 -1.56 -1.49 -8.98
C VAL A 132 -1.48 -0.56 -10.18
N PHE A 133 -1.42 -1.09 -11.41
CA PHE A 133 -1.11 -0.26 -12.59
C PHE A 133 -2.04 -0.40 -13.80
N SER A 134 -2.52 -1.60 -14.10
CA SER A 134 -3.42 -1.82 -15.23
C SER A 134 -4.62 -2.64 -14.81
N GLY A 135 -5.72 -2.37 -15.48
CA GLY A 135 -6.97 -3.09 -15.32
C GLY A 135 -8.14 -2.31 -15.90
N THR A 136 -9.25 -2.98 -16.14
CA THR A 136 -10.50 -2.36 -16.58
C THR A 136 -11.38 -1.99 -15.38
N ALA A 137 -12.53 -1.37 -15.64
CA ALA A 137 -13.48 -1.01 -14.59
C ALA A 137 -14.14 -2.23 -13.92
N GLU A 138 -14.02 -3.40 -14.56
CA GLU A 138 -14.48 -4.69 -14.05
C GLU A 138 -13.49 -5.36 -13.10
N ASP A 139 -12.22 -4.92 -13.06
CA ASP A 139 -11.20 -5.56 -12.23
C ASP A 139 -11.31 -5.13 -10.77
N HIS A 140 -11.14 -6.08 -9.86
CA HIS A 140 -11.18 -5.90 -8.42
C HIS A 140 -9.87 -6.39 -7.78
N LYS A 141 -9.10 -5.48 -7.17
CA LYS A 141 -7.85 -5.83 -6.47
C LYS A 141 -8.06 -5.84 -4.96
N VAL A 142 -7.49 -6.83 -4.29
CA VAL A 142 -7.48 -6.93 -2.83
C VAL A 142 -6.04 -6.95 -2.34
N VAL A 143 -5.74 -6.10 -1.35
CA VAL A 143 -4.39 -6.01 -0.76
C VAL A 143 -4.51 -6.09 0.76
N SER A 144 -3.81 -7.05 1.35
CA SER A 144 -3.59 -7.14 2.80
C SER A 144 -2.10 -6.92 3.03
N GLY A 145 -1.73 -5.88 3.78
CA GLY A 145 -0.35 -5.62 4.18
C GLY A 145 0.05 -6.52 5.35
N GLU A 146 -0.58 -6.28 6.51
CA GLU A 146 -0.22 -6.88 7.81
C GLU A 146 1.18 -6.41 8.28
N GLY A 147 1.36 -6.25 9.59
CA GLY A 147 2.71 -6.15 10.17
C GLY A 147 3.36 -4.75 10.24
N ASP A 148 4.35 -4.49 9.39
CA ASP A 148 5.37 -3.40 9.49
C ASP A 148 5.02 -2.21 8.55
N GLU A 149 6.01 -1.41 8.12
CA GLU A 149 5.81 -0.27 7.20
C GLU A 149 5.57 -0.70 5.74
N ASP A 150 4.34 -0.56 5.25
CA ASP A 150 3.94 -0.95 3.91
C ASP A 150 3.73 0.22 2.95
N VAL A 151 3.82 -0.09 1.65
CA VAL A 151 3.55 0.88 0.59
C VAL A 151 2.56 0.32 -0.42
N LEU A 152 1.38 0.94 -0.48
CA LEU A 152 0.43 0.75 -1.56
C LEU A 152 0.51 1.91 -2.54
N LYS A 153 0.64 1.59 -3.83
CA LYS A 153 0.51 2.58 -4.90
C LYS A 153 -0.52 2.16 -5.91
N ILE A 154 -1.52 3.01 -6.11
CA ILE A 154 -2.47 2.88 -7.21
C ILE A 154 -2.10 3.91 -8.28
N GLY A 155 -1.72 3.41 -9.45
CA GLY A 155 -1.28 4.21 -10.58
C GLY A 155 -2.43 4.76 -11.42
N SER A 156 -2.13 5.78 -12.21
CA SER A 156 -3.02 6.27 -13.27
C SER A 156 -2.44 5.87 -14.64
N PRO A 157 -3.24 5.28 -15.56
CA PRO A 157 -4.68 5.04 -15.45
C PRO A 157 -5.00 3.61 -14.98
N TYR A 158 -5.32 3.43 -13.69
CA TYR A 158 -6.09 2.29 -13.21
C TYR A 158 -7.56 2.72 -13.06
N ALA A 159 -8.50 1.87 -13.46
CA ALA A 159 -9.93 2.23 -13.52
C ALA A 159 -10.84 1.27 -12.75
N GLY A 160 -10.30 0.17 -12.22
CA GLY A 160 -11.04 -0.81 -11.42
C GLY A 160 -11.18 -0.39 -9.97
N THR A 161 -11.53 -1.33 -9.11
CA THR A 161 -11.68 -1.08 -7.67
C THR A 161 -10.53 -1.67 -6.88
N VAL A 162 -10.19 -1.07 -5.75
CA VAL A 162 -9.22 -1.63 -4.80
C VAL A 162 -9.80 -1.64 -3.40
N ALA A 163 -9.74 -2.77 -2.73
CA ALA A 163 -9.97 -2.89 -1.29
C ALA A 163 -8.64 -3.24 -0.63
N ALA A 164 -8.14 -2.37 0.26
CA ALA A 164 -6.88 -2.59 0.94
C ALA A 164 -6.97 -2.36 2.46
N ASP A 165 -6.31 -3.24 3.20
CA ASP A 165 -6.02 -3.09 4.63
C ASP A 165 -4.50 -3.18 4.78
N LEU A 166 -3.86 -2.08 5.15
CA LEU A 166 -2.40 -2.02 5.29
C LEU A 166 -1.95 -2.63 6.63
N GLY A 167 -2.85 -2.74 7.61
CA GLY A 167 -2.56 -3.33 8.90
C GLY A 167 -1.96 -2.34 9.89
N PRO A 168 -1.27 -2.80 10.95
CA PRO A 168 -0.50 -1.92 11.82
C PRO A 168 0.77 -1.47 11.11
N GLY A 169 1.33 -0.31 11.49
CA GLY A 169 2.56 0.13 10.84
C GLY A 169 2.74 1.64 10.75
N THR A 170 3.47 2.07 9.75
CA THR A 170 3.55 3.46 9.31
C THR A 170 3.57 3.37 7.81
N ASP A 171 2.38 3.48 7.24
CA ASP A 171 2.14 3.04 5.88
C ASP A 171 1.97 4.21 4.92
N ASP A 172 2.46 4.03 3.70
CA ASP A 172 2.32 5.02 2.64
C ASP A 172 1.32 4.54 1.58
N TYR A 173 0.21 5.26 1.43
CA TYR A 173 -0.71 5.10 0.33
C TYR A 173 -0.55 6.21 -0.71
N PHE A 174 -0.10 5.84 -1.91
CA PHE A 174 0.03 6.72 -3.07
C PHE A 174 -1.14 6.52 -4.04
N ALA A 175 -2.11 7.43 -4.01
CA ALA A 175 -3.28 7.44 -4.89
C ALA A 175 -3.08 8.41 -6.06
N ASN A 176 -2.51 7.92 -7.17
CA ASN A 176 -2.32 8.74 -8.37
C ASN A 176 -3.58 8.68 -9.24
N GLY A 177 -4.33 9.78 -9.32
CA GLY A 177 -5.58 9.82 -10.05
C GLY A 177 -6.75 9.29 -9.24
N LEU A 178 -7.15 10.04 -8.21
CA LEU A 178 -8.31 9.71 -7.39
C LEU A 178 -9.57 9.46 -8.25
N HIS A 179 -10.23 8.32 -8.00
CA HIS A 179 -11.41 7.86 -8.72
C HIS A 179 -12.29 7.01 -7.79
N ALA A 180 -13.48 6.63 -8.26
CA ALA A 180 -14.42 5.86 -7.46
C ALA A 180 -14.04 4.38 -7.31
N GLY A 181 -14.38 3.78 -6.18
CA GLY A 181 -14.23 2.34 -5.93
C GLY A 181 -12.91 1.96 -5.25
N VAL A 182 -12.26 2.91 -4.58
CA VAL A 182 -11.03 2.63 -3.84
C VAL A 182 -11.29 2.82 -2.35
N ASP A 183 -11.15 1.74 -1.60
CA ASP A 183 -11.33 1.65 -0.16
C ASP A 183 -10.01 1.19 0.47
N VAL A 184 -9.36 2.06 1.25
CA VAL A 184 -8.09 1.78 1.91
C VAL A 184 -8.19 2.11 3.40
N GLU A 185 -7.84 1.14 4.23
CA GLU A 185 -7.63 1.30 5.67
C GLU A 185 -6.12 1.30 5.95
N GLY A 186 -5.63 2.38 6.55
CA GLY A 186 -4.24 2.51 7.00
C GLY A 186 -3.98 1.78 8.33
N GLY A 187 -5.01 1.52 9.12
CA GLY A 187 -4.90 0.75 10.35
C GLY A 187 -4.16 1.47 11.50
N PRO A 188 -3.68 0.74 12.52
CA PRO A 188 -3.00 1.32 13.67
C PRO A 188 -1.58 1.80 13.34
N GLY A 189 -1.37 3.10 13.30
CA GLY A 189 -0.07 3.58 12.89
C GLY A 189 0.03 5.09 12.77
N ARG A 190 1.09 5.53 12.11
CA ARG A 190 1.16 6.86 11.55
C ARG A 190 1.24 6.76 10.03
N ASP A 191 0.10 6.92 9.40
CA ASP A 191 -0.08 6.55 8.01
C ASP A 191 -0.28 7.80 7.15
N PHE A 192 0.14 7.67 5.89
CA PHE A 192 0.27 8.78 4.96
C PHE A 192 -0.48 8.51 3.68
N LEU A 193 -1.48 9.35 3.40
CA LEU A 193 -2.14 9.43 2.11
C LEU A 193 -1.49 10.54 1.27
N LEU A 194 -0.86 10.15 0.16
CA LEU A 194 -0.36 11.05 -0.87
C LEU A 194 -1.19 10.88 -2.13
N THR A 195 -1.88 11.94 -2.57
CA THR A 195 -2.80 11.83 -3.70
C THR A 195 -2.77 13.02 -4.66
N ASP A 196 -3.26 12.78 -5.87
CA ASP A 196 -3.66 13.81 -6.80
C ASP A 196 -4.98 13.50 -7.52
N CYS A 197 -5.61 14.55 -8.05
CA CYS A 197 -6.89 14.47 -8.76
C CYS A 197 -6.78 15.24 -10.10
N PRO A 198 -6.05 14.72 -11.09
CA PRO A 198 -5.71 15.45 -12.31
C PRO A 198 -6.92 15.77 -13.20
N GLY A 199 -8.01 15.01 -13.07
CA GLY A 199 -9.25 15.16 -13.82
C GLY A 199 -10.40 15.82 -13.07
N CYS A 200 -10.18 16.24 -11.82
CA CYS A 200 -11.25 16.64 -10.91
C CYS A 200 -11.25 18.16 -10.70
N THR A 201 -12.43 18.72 -10.45
CA THR A 201 -12.59 20.12 -10.03
C THR A 201 -12.65 20.24 -8.51
N SER A 202 -13.19 19.23 -7.82
CA SER A 202 -13.27 19.21 -6.36
C SER A 202 -12.94 17.86 -5.74
N ALA A 203 -12.42 17.87 -4.53
CA ALA A 203 -12.24 16.68 -3.71
C ALA A 203 -12.63 16.94 -2.24
N GLY A 204 -13.04 15.88 -1.56
CA GLY A 204 -13.39 15.92 -0.14
C GLY A 204 -12.80 14.72 0.58
N PHE A 205 -12.25 14.95 1.78
CA PHE A 205 -11.70 13.92 2.64
C PHE A 205 -12.23 14.11 4.06
N ASP A 206 -12.83 13.07 4.63
CA ASP A 206 -13.21 13.02 6.04
C ASP A 206 -12.36 11.93 6.72
N LEU A 207 -11.30 12.34 7.42
CA LEU A 207 -10.33 11.46 8.06
C LEU A 207 -10.92 10.73 9.29
N GLY A 208 -12.03 11.22 9.84
CA GLY A 208 -12.69 10.57 10.98
C GLY A 208 -13.61 9.41 10.57
N THR A 209 -14.26 9.52 9.41
CA THR A 209 -15.12 8.46 8.85
C THR A 209 -14.46 7.66 7.73
N GLY A 210 -13.34 8.15 7.22
CA GLY A 210 -12.66 7.66 6.03
C GLY A 210 -13.29 8.11 4.72
N ALA A 211 -14.40 8.86 4.70
CA ALA A 211 -15.11 9.13 3.46
C ALA A 211 -14.30 10.00 2.47
N VAL A 212 -14.25 9.57 1.21
CA VAL A 212 -13.63 10.32 0.12
C VAL A 212 -14.69 10.68 -0.93
N THR A 213 -14.66 11.93 -1.39
CA THR A 213 -15.52 12.42 -2.47
C THR A 213 -14.71 13.06 -3.58
N VAL A 214 -15.14 12.88 -4.83
CA VAL A 214 -14.58 13.51 -6.03
C VAL A 214 -15.73 14.13 -6.82
N ASP A 215 -15.62 15.41 -7.16
CA ASP A 215 -16.63 16.15 -7.93
C ASP A 215 -18.06 16.03 -7.34
N GLY A 216 -18.14 16.01 -6.01
CA GLY A 216 -19.39 15.88 -5.23
C GLY A 216 -19.97 14.46 -5.17
N ALA A 217 -19.36 13.47 -5.81
CA ALA A 217 -19.75 12.07 -5.73
C ALA A 217 -18.88 11.29 -4.74
N ALA A 218 -19.44 10.25 -4.12
CA ALA A 218 -18.66 9.33 -3.29
C ALA A 218 -17.64 8.57 -4.16
N ALA A 219 -16.38 8.55 -3.72
CA ALA A 219 -15.27 7.91 -4.41
C ALA A 219 -14.73 6.66 -3.68
N GLY A 220 -15.12 6.45 -2.43
CA GLY A 220 -14.68 5.32 -1.61
C GLY A 220 -14.21 5.81 -0.25
N THR A 221 -13.25 5.11 0.33
CA THR A 221 -12.76 5.37 1.68
C THR A 221 -11.23 5.39 1.76
N ALA A 222 -10.71 6.26 2.61
CA ALA A 222 -9.32 6.32 3.06
C ALA A 222 -9.33 6.58 4.57
N ALA A 223 -9.44 5.51 5.35
CA ALA A 223 -9.54 5.53 6.81
C ALA A 223 -8.20 5.23 7.47
N GLY A 224 -8.02 5.66 8.73
CA GLY A 224 -6.80 5.39 9.50
C GLY A 224 -5.61 6.30 9.17
N PHE A 225 -5.75 7.30 8.28
CA PHE A 225 -4.64 8.15 7.87
C PHE A 225 -4.52 9.44 8.71
N GLN A 226 -3.36 9.65 9.34
CA GLN A 226 -3.07 10.88 10.10
C GLN A 226 -2.45 11.98 9.23
N SER A 227 -1.95 11.64 8.04
CA SER A 227 -1.34 12.60 7.13
C SER A 227 -1.98 12.55 5.75
N LEU A 228 -2.41 13.72 5.25
CA LEU A 228 -2.96 13.89 3.90
C LEU A 228 -2.13 14.92 3.13
N SER A 229 -1.59 14.52 1.98
CA SER A 229 -0.88 15.41 1.06
C SER A 229 -1.48 15.38 -0.33
N LEU A 230 -2.00 16.54 -0.78
CA LEU A 230 -2.59 16.71 -2.11
C LEU A 230 -1.75 17.71 -2.92
N PHE A 231 -1.04 17.23 -3.95
CA PHE A 231 0.07 17.99 -4.55
C PHE A 231 -0.12 18.46 -6.01
N ARG A 232 -1.36 18.70 -6.47
CA ARG A 232 -1.61 19.22 -7.84
C ARG A 232 -2.41 20.52 -7.87
N ARG A 233 -2.11 21.34 -8.89
CA ARG A 233 -2.52 22.75 -9.01
C ARG A 233 -3.92 22.98 -9.60
N ARG A 234 -4.76 21.95 -9.74
CA ARG A 234 -6.01 22.04 -10.53
C ARG A 234 -7.32 21.97 -9.73
N LEU A 235 -7.28 21.74 -8.42
CA LEU A 235 -8.51 21.77 -7.63
C LEU A 235 -9.04 23.20 -7.50
N GLU A 236 -10.32 23.37 -7.85
CA GLU A 236 -11.10 24.58 -7.58
C GLU A 236 -11.59 24.58 -6.12
N GLU A 237 -12.06 23.45 -5.62
CA GLU A 237 -12.61 23.34 -4.27
C GLU A 237 -12.07 22.10 -3.53
N LEU A 238 -11.69 22.28 -2.27
CA LEU A 238 -11.26 21.21 -1.38
C LEU A 238 -12.00 21.30 -0.04
N THR A 239 -12.50 20.17 0.44
CA THR A 239 -12.94 20.03 1.83
C THR A 239 -12.11 18.97 2.54
N VAL A 240 -11.63 19.27 3.74
CA VAL A 240 -10.99 18.28 4.62
C VAL A 240 -11.60 18.37 6.02
N VAL A 241 -11.99 17.23 6.57
CA VAL A 241 -12.46 17.10 7.95
C VAL A 241 -11.54 16.10 8.64
N GLY A 242 -10.82 16.57 9.64
CA GLY A 242 -9.94 15.78 10.51
C GLY A 242 -10.71 14.95 11.52
N ASP A 243 -9.99 14.20 12.34
CA ASP A 243 -10.55 13.33 13.37
C ASP A 243 -10.32 13.91 14.79
N ALA A 244 -10.39 13.07 15.82
CA ALA A 244 -10.12 13.52 17.18
C ALA A 244 -8.62 13.49 17.55
N GLY A 245 -7.79 12.93 16.67
CA GLY A 245 -6.35 12.71 16.84
C GLY A 245 -5.53 13.73 16.07
N PHE A 246 -4.21 13.51 15.99
CA PHE A 246 -3.34 14.40 15.23
C PHE A 246 -3.58 14.26 13.73
N ASN A 247 -3.79 15.38 13.03
CA ASN A 247 -3.85 15.43 11.57
C ASN A 247 -2.79 16.39 10.99
N SER A 248 -2.08 15.91 9.96
CA SER A 248 -1.13 16.68 9.18
C SER A 248 -1.63 16.80 7.74
N VAL A 249 -2.26 17.92 7.41
CA VAL A 249 -2.86 18.20 6.10
C VAL A 249 -1.99 19.21 5.36
N THR A 250 -1.48 18.82 4.20
CA THR A 250 -0.86 19.74 3.23
C THR A 250 -1.61 19.64 1.91
N ALA A 251 -2.28 20.72 1.51
CA ALA A 251 -3.15 20.68 0.35
C ALA A 251 -2.92 21.83 -0.63
N VAL A 252 -3.31 21.63 -1.88
CA VAL A 252 -3.26 22.63 -2.94
C VAL A 252 -4.65 22.78 -3.56
N ALA A 253 -5.28 23.95 -3.42
CA ALA A 253 -6.61 24.25 -3.99
C ALA A 253 -6.78 25.75 -4.25
N CYS A 254 -7.81 26.13 -5.02
CA CYS A 254 -8.24 27.53 -5.13
C CYS A 254 -8.99 27.96 -3.87
N THR A 255 -10.04 27.23 -3.51
CA THR A 255 -10.79 27.42 -2.27
C THR A 255 -10.68 26.16 -1.41
N ALA A 256 -10.33 26.29 -0.14
CA ALA A 256 -10.23 25.17 0.79
C ALA A 256 -11.04 25.41 2.08
N ASP A 257 -11.76 24.41 2.55
CA ASP A 257 -12.36 24.35 3.89
C ASP A 257 -11.73 23.17 4.65
N VAL A 258 -10.88 23.46 5.62
CA VAL A 258 -10.11 22.47 6.37
C VAL A 258 -10.47 22.58 7.85
N ARG A 259 -10.90 21.47 8.45
CA ARG A 259 -11.20 21.37 9.89
C ARG A 259 -10.32 20.27 10.50
N GLY A 260 -9.57 20.55 11.55
CA GLY A 260 -8.79 19.55 12.29
C GLY A 260 -9.63 18.77 13.31
N ASN A 261 -10.58 19.46 13.96
CA ASN A 261 -11.48 18.97 15.02
C ASN A 261 -10.79 18.77 16.38
N GLY A 262 -9.96 17.74 16.56
CA GLY A 262 -9.21 17.50 17.79
C GLY A 262 -7.76 17.18 17.49
N GLY A 263 -6.91 17.07 18.52
CA GLY A 263 -5.48 16.84 18.30
C GLY A 263 -4.72 18.16 18.07
N GLY A 264 -3.39 18.11 18.10
CA GLY A 264 -2.57 19.29 17.84
C GLY A 264 -2.11 19.29 16.38
N ASP A 265 -2.89 19.90 15.50
CA ASP A 265 -2.82 19.65 14.07
C ASP A 265 -1.80 20.52 13.33
N VAL A 266 -1.46 20.09 12.12
CA VAL A 266 -0.68 20.88 11.16
C VAL A 266 -1.49 20.99 9.88
N LEU A 267 -2.12 22.15 9.67
CA LEU A 267 -3.05 22.40 8.58
C LEU A 267 -2.49 23.50 7.66
N VAL A 268 -2.03 23.09 6.48
CA VAL A 268 -1.35 23.97 5.52
C VAL A 268 -2.07 23.90 4.18
N VAL A 269 -2.57 25.05 3.73
CA VAL A 269 -3.15 25.20 2.38
C VAL A 269 -2.21 26.04 1.53
N HIS A 270 -1.92 25.53 0.33
CA HIS A 270 -1.16 26.23 -0.69
C HIS A 270 -2.09 26.63 -1.84
N PRO A 271 -1.81 27.76 -2.51
CA PRO A 271 -2.64 28.21 -3.61
C PRO A 271 -2.49 27.27 -4.82
N ALA A 272 -3.60 27.02 -5.50
CA ALA A 272 -3.59 26.49 -6.86
C ALA A 272 -2.78 27.41 -7.80
N GLY A 273 -2.44 26.90 -8.99
CA GLY A 273 -1.76 27.73 -9.98
C GLY A 273 -2.63 28.90 -10.42
N SER A 274 -2.03 30.05 -10.76
CA SER A 274 -2.78 31.25 -11.18
C SER A 274 -3.65 31.05 -12.43
N ALA A 275 -3.38 30.01 -13.22
CA ALA A 275 -4.22 29.60 -14.34
C ALA A 275 -5.56 28.97 -13.92
N VAL A 276 -5.67 28.52 -12.67
CA VAL A 276 -6.87 27.93 -12.08
C VAL A 276 -7.62 28.98 -11.25
N CYS A 277 -6.89 29.77 -10.47
CA CYS A 277 -7.47 30.68 -9.51
C CYS A 277 -6.63 31.95 -9.36
N ALA A 278 -7.24 33.11 -9.57
CA ALA A 278 -6.58 34.39 -9.40
C ALA A 278 -6.58 34.87 -7.94
N THR A 279 -7.52 34.39 -7.13
CA THR A 279 -7.80 34.80 -5.75
C THR A 279 -8.04 33.56 -4.90
N PRO A 280 -6.99 32.87 -4.46
CA PRO A 280 -7.13 31.72 -3.59
C PRO A 280 -7.67 32.15 -2.21
N SER A 281 -8.33 31.24 -1.51
CA SER A 281 -8.77 31.46 -0.12
C SER A 281 -8.87 30.14 0.65
N ALA A 282 -8.68 30.21 1.96
CA ALA A 282 -8.80 29.09 2.87
C ALA A 282 -9.61 29.46 4.11
N ALA A 283 -10.54 28.59 4.50
CA ALA A 283 -11.15 28.56 5.81
C ALA A 283 -10.56 27.39 6.59
N ILE A 284 -9.68 27.68 7.56
CA ILE A 284 -9.00 26.66 8.37
C ILE A 284 -9.45 26.77 9.81
N ARG A 285 -9.91 25.66 10.38
CA ARG A 285 -10.28 25.54 11.80
C ARG A 285 -9.44 24.44 12.43
N GLY A 286 -8.58 24.77 13.39
CA GLY A 286 -7.76 23.80 14.12
C GLY A 286 -8.63 22.86 14.94
N GLY A 287 -9.27 23.39 15.98
CA GLY A 287 -10.14 22.63 16.86
C GLY A 287 -9.56 22.61 18.26
N ARG A 288 -9.56 21.45 18.92
CA ARG A 288 -8.97 21.28 20.25
C ARG A 288 -7.55 20.75 20.15
N GLY A 289 -6.59 21.49 20.66
CA GLY A 289 -5.20 21.07 20.72
C GLY A 289 -4.29 22.25 20.44
N ASN A 290 -3.01 22.03 20.22
CA ASN A 290 -2.11 23.11 19.83
C ASN A 290 -1.86 23.03 18.33
N ASP A 291 -2.53 23.89 17.58
CA ASP A 291 -2.62 23.77 16.14
C ASP A 291 -1.66 24.74 15.43
N LEU A 292 -1.15 24.32 14.27
CA LEU A 292 -0.45 25.17 13.31
C LEU A 292 -1.31 25.33 12.06
N LEU A 293 -1.79 26.55 11.84
CA LEU A 293 -2.64 26.90 10.71
C LEU A 293 -1.87 27.80 9.76
N ARG A 294 -1.83 27.44 8.47
CA ARG A 294 -1.22 28.26 7.43
C ARG A 294 -2.14 28.37 6.21
N GLY A 295 -2.52 29.61 5.91
CA GLY A 295 -3.34 29.99 4.78
C GLY A 295 -2.57 30.13 3.47
N THR A 296 -3.25 30.72 2.50
CA THR A 296 -2.80 31.01 1.14
C THR A 296 -2.33 32.47 1.02
N PRO A 297 -1.83 32.93 -0.14
CA PRO A 297 -1.58 34.35 -0.39
C PRO A 297 -2.82 35.20 -0.74
N GLY A 298 -4.03 34.71 -0.48
CA GLY A 298 -5.29 35.46 -0.63
C GLY A 298 -6.03 35.55 0.69
N ASP A 299 -7.25 36.09 0.68
CA ASP A 299 -7.98 36.42 1.92
C ASP A 299 -8.47 35.14 2.64
N ASP A 300 -7.92 34.86 3.82
CA ASP A 300 -8.18 33.64 4.57
C ASP A 300 -8.91 33.85 5.91
N LEU A 301 -9.54 32.79 6.41
CA LEU A 301 -10.10 32.69 7.75
C LEU A 301 -9.38 31.57 8.52
N LEU A 302 -8.64 31.92 9.56
CA LEU A 302 -7.86 30.98 10.39
C LEU A 302 -8.34 31.01 11.85
N VAL A 303 -8.92 29.92 12.33
CA VAL A 303 -9.43 29.81 13.70
C VAL A 303 -8.74 28.64 14.40
N GLY A 304 -7.90 28.93 15.40
CA GLY A 304 -7.21 27.94 16.24
C GLY A 304 -8.22 27.10 17.03
N GLY A 305 -8.91 27.73 17.97
CA GLY A 305 -9.85 27.05 18.85
C GLY A 305 -9.26 26.90 20.25
N PRO A 306 -9.72 25.93 21.06
CA PRO A 306 -9.14 25.71 22.38
C PRO A 306 -7.72 25.14 22.33
N GLY A 307 -6.73 25.93 22.75
CA GLY A 307 -5.37 25.48 22.96
C GLY A 307 -4.34 26.60 22.89
N THR A 308 -3.15 26.30 22.38
CA THR A 308 -2.13 27.30 22.07
C THR A 308 -1.74 27.18 20.60
N ASP A 309 -2.39 28.00 19.80
CA ASP A 309 -2.41 27.88 18.34
C ASP A 309 -1.50 28.92 17.69
N SER A 310 -1.03 28.60 16.50
CA SER A 310 -0.25 29.49 15.65
C SER A 310 -0.89 29.61 14.28
N ALA A 311 -1.34 30.82 13.92
CA ALA A 311 -1.95 31.13 12.65
C ALA A 311 -1.03 32.02 11.77
N TYR A 312 -0.88 31.64 10.52
CA TYR A 312 -0.11 32.34 9.49
C TYR A 312 -1.01 32.59 8.26
N GLY A 313 -1.57 33.79 8.12
CA GLY A 313 -2.40 34.18 6.97
C GLY A 313 -1.60 34.47 5.69
N GLU A 314 -0.28 34.65 5.82
CA GLU A 314 0.61 35.03 4.71
C GLU A 314 0.32 36.44 4.15
N ALA A 315 -0.33 36.56 3.00
CA ALA A 315 -0.62 37.82 2.34
C ALA A 315 -2.09 37.83 1.95
N GLY A 316 -2.72 39.00 1.95
CA GLY A 316 -4.16 39.09 1.77
C GLY A 316 -4.74 39.98 2.87
N VAL A 317 -6.05 39.91 3.02
CA VAL A 317 -6.77 40.47 4.17
C VAL A 317 -7.28 39.30 5.00
N ASP A 318 -6.50 38.90 6.01
CA ASP A 318 -6.75 37.66 6.76
C ASP A 318 -7.41 37.91 8.10
N VAL A 319 -8.34 37.02 8.46
CA VAL A 319 -9.01 37.00 9.77
C VAL A 319 -8.47 35.83 10.59
N CYS A 320 -7.79 36.14 11.68
CA CYS A 320 -7.15 35.14 12.52
C CYS A 320 -7.63 35.18 13.99
N GLU A 321 -8.10 34.05 14.50
CA GLU A 321 -8.40 33.81 15.91
C GLU A 321 -7.46 32.72 16.45
N ALA A 322 -6.31 33.14 17.01
CA ALA A 322 -5.31 32.24 17.61
C ALA A 322 -4.46 32.99 18.66
N GLU A 323 -3.72 32.26 19.50
CA GLU A 323 -2.81 32.85 20.50
C GLU A 323 -1.60 33.50 19.84
N ARG A 324 -1.09 32.92 18.75
CA ARG A 324 0.05 33.44 17.98
C ARG A 324 -0.37 33.67 16.54
N ARG A 325 -0.08 34.87 16.01
CA ARG A 325 -0.56 35.31 14.68
C ARG A 325 0.55 36.00 13.90
N ARG A 326 0.59 35.79 12.58
CA ARG A 326 1.48 36.49 11.64
C ARG A 326 0.81 36.63 10.27
N GLY A 327 0.82 37.85 9.71
CA GLY A 327 0.08 38.16 8.47
C GLY A 327 -1.42 38.00 8.72
N CYS A 328 -1.96 38.84 9.60
CA CYS A 328 -3.36 38.83 10.01
C CYS A 328 -3.77 40.28 10.21
N GLU A 329 -4.75 40.74 9.43
CA GLU A 329 -5.12 42.15 9.28
C GLU A 329 -6.44 42.49 10.01
N GLY A 330 -7.16 41.47 10.50
CA GLY A 330 -8.39 41.56 11.29
C GLY A 330 -8.23 41.49 12.81
#